data_AF-R4UNT3-F1
#
_entry.id   AF-R4UNT3-F1
#
_cell.length_a   1.000
_cell.length_b   1.000
_cell.length_c   1.000
_cell.angle_alpha   90.00
_cell.angle_beta   90.00
_cell.angle_gamma   90.00
#
_symmetry.space_group_name_H-M   'P 1'
#
loop_
_entity.id
_entity.type
_entity.pdbx_description
1 polymer ?
#
loop_
_entity_poly.entity_id
_entity_poly.type
_entity_poly.pdbx_seq_one_letter_code
_entity_poly.pdbx_strand_id
1 'polypeptide(L)'
;MLEADVIGVVHDVSNTWTRDRLDPKVLRLLYLYPKKHSFLILNKTDAVKTKRKLLDVVRFLTNNSLARQSKMSEHEPSLVIDYTESREQQTADGRHSQPLNSEMNSSQSLSELQIQRKVQNQKGWPNFSEVFMVSALLGDGMNDIKDYLLHISEPSPWLYPVSEFTDQPSETVIIILYDLSYWTIYHRRFPIISTQLSNILMLGQMEPCQQWSL
;
A
#
# COMPACT_ATOMS: atom_id res chain seq x y z
N MET A 1 3.11 11.54 -9.79
CA MET A 1 3.47 11.85 -8.39
C MET A 1 3.27 13.31 -8.04
N LEU A 2 3.68 14.29 -8.87
CA LEU A 2 3.60 15.71 -8.50
C LEU A 2 2.17 16.16 -8.16
N GLU A 3 1.18 15.72 -8.94
CA GLU A 3 -0.24 16.05 -8.76
C GLU A 3 -0.96 15.24 -7.67
N ALA A 4 -0.36 14.17 -7.15
CA ALA A 4 -1.03 13.33 -6.16
C ALA A 4 -0.99 13.95 -4.76
N ASP A 5 -2.13 14.13 -4.10
CA ASP A 5 -2.18 14.68 -2.74
C ASP A 5 -1.67 13.69 -1.68
N VAL A 6 -1.93 12.40 -1.91
CA VAL A 6 -1.61 11.30 -0.99
C VAL A 6 -0.89 10.15 -1.69
N ILE A 7 -0.16 9.36 -0.91
CA ILE A 7 0.55 8.16 -1.37
C ILE A 7 0.03 6.93 -0.58
N GLY A 8 -0.75 6.08 -1.24
CA GLY A 8 -1.13 4.77 -0.70
C GLY A 8 -0.15 3.68 -1.12
N VAL A 9 0.52 3.03 -0.17
CA VAL A 9 1.43 1.91 -0.43
C VAL A 9 0.71 0.59 -0.15
N VAL A 10 0.46 -0.21 -1.18
CA VAL A 10 -0.12 -1.54 -1.01
C VAL A 10 0.99 -2.59 -0.95
N HIS A 11 0.99 -3.38 0.12
CA HIS A 11 1.98 -4.40 0.38
C HIS A 11 1.33 -5.76 0.63
N ASP A 12 1.77 -6.78 -0.11
CA ASP A 12 1.26 -8.14 0.01
C ASP A 12 1.97 -8.88 1.15
N VAL A 13 1.23 -9.17 2.23
CA VAL A 13 1.79 -9.86 3.40
C VAL A 13 1.83 -11.39 3.27
N SER A 14 1.21 -11.96 2.24
CA SER A 14 1.24 -13.40 1.98
C SER A 14 2.61 -13.87 1.47
N ASN A 15 3.38 -12.98 0.85
CA ASN A 15 4.70 -13.30 0.31
C ASN A 15 5.76 -13.38 1.43
N THR A 16 6.03 -14.59 1.92
CA THR A 16 6.96 -14.82 3.04
C THR A 16 8.39 -14.38 2.77
N TRP A 17 8.82 -14.23 1.52
CA TRP A 17 10.19 -13.82 1.18
C TRP A 17 10.39 -12.31 1.24
N THR A 18 9.36 -11.54 0.91
CA THR A 18 9.48 -10.08 0.75
C THR A 18 8.65 -9.30 1.76
N ARG A 19 7.74 -9.93 2.51
CA ARG A 19 6.81 -9.21 3.39
C ARG A 19 7.46 -8.37 4.49
N ASP A 20 8.68 -8.71 4.91
CA ASP A 20 9.39 -8.00 6.01
C ASP A 20 10.17 -6.76 5.52
N ARG A 21 9.97 -6.32 4.27
CA ARG A 21 10.57 -5.11 3.71
C ARG A 21 9.70 -4.49 2.61
N LEU A 22 9.80 -3.18 2.44
CA LEU A 22 9.27 -2.49 1.27
C LEU A 22 10.19 -2.68 0.06
N ASP A 23 9.61 -2.64 -1.13
CA ASP A 23 10.39 -2.65 -2.37
C ASP A 23 11.30 -1.40 -2.43
N PRO A 24 12.58 -1.52 -2.81
CA PRO A 24 13.50 -0.39 -2.92
C PRO A 24 12.98 0.77 -3.79
N LYS A 25 12.21 0.49 -4.85
CA LYS A 25 11.60 1.52 -5.70
C LYS A 25 10.53 2.29 -4.94
N VAL A 26 9.71 1.60 -4.14
CA VAL A 26 8.70 2.23 -3.29
C VAL A 26 9.37 3.09 -2.22
N LEU A 27 10.40 2.57 -1.54
CA LEU A 27 11.18 3.35 -0.58
C LEU A 27 11.80 4.59 -1.24
N ARG A 28 12.39 4.46 -2.44
CA ARG A 28 12.93 5.59 -3.20
C ARG A 28 11.86 6.66 -3.43
N LEU A 29 10.64 6.28 -3.82
CA LEU A 29 9.53 7.23 -4.00
C LEU A 29 9.15 7.93 -2.69
N LEU A 30 9.07 7.20 -1.57
CA LEU A 30 8.76 7.78 -0.26
C LEU A 30 9.83 8.78 0.21
N TYR A 31 11.12 8.47 -0.01
CA TYR A 31 12.23 9.37 0.29
C TYR A 31 12.33 10.58 -0.66
N LEU A 32 11.82 10.47 -1.90
CA LEU A 32 11.72 11.60 -2.83
C LEU A 32 10.61 12.57 -2.44
N TYR A 33 9.52 12.07 -1.84
CA TYR A 33 8.36 12.87 -1.45
C TYR A 33 8.05 12.75 0.06
N PRO A 34 9.01 13.06 0.94
CA PRO A 34 8.88 12.78 2.38
C PRO A 34 7.81 13.61 3.08
N LYS A 35 7.37 14.71 2.46
CA LYS A 35 6.30 15.60 2.97
C LYS A 35 4.90 15.19 2.51
N LYS A 36 4.78 14.30 1.51
CA LYS A 36 3.48 13.86 1.04
C LYS A 36 2.87 12.91 2.06
N HIS A 37 1.58 13.07 2.29
CA HIS A 37 0.85 12.24 3.22
C HIS A 37 0.83 10.79 2.70
N SER A 38 1.46 9.88 3.44
CA SER A 38 1.65 8.51 3.01
C SER A 38 1.05 7.54 4.00
N PHE A 39 0.37 6.50 3.53
CA PHE A 39 -0.23 5.47 4.37
C PHE A 39 0.05 4.08 3.79
N LEU A 40 0.05 3.07 4.65
CA LEU A 40 0.39 1.69 4.30
C LEU A 40 -0.88 0.81 4.33
N ILE A 41 -1.05 -0.02 3.31
CA ILE A 41 -2.10 -1.04 3.24
C ILE A 41 -1.42 -2.41 3.20
N LEU A 42 -1.62 -3.20 4.25
CA LEU A 42 -1.21 -4.59 4.31
C LEU A 42 -2.33 -5.45 3.74
N ASN A 43 -2.17 -5.92 2.50
CA ASN A 43 -3.15 -6.74 1.81
C ASN A 43 -2.86 -8.24 1.98
N LYS A 44 -3.93 -9.06 1.93
CA LYS A 44 -3.93 -10.51 2.14
C LYS A 44 -3.61 -10.93 3.57
N THR A 45 -4.12 -10.19 4.55
CA THR A 45 -3.92 -10.47 5.98
C THR A 45 -4.52 -11.82 6.39
N ASP A 46 -5.53 -12.30 5.67
CA ASP A 46 -6.13 -13.63 5.79
C ASP A 46 -5.13 -14.78 5.59
N ALA A 47 -4.07 -14.59 4.80
CA ALA A 47 -3.04 -15.60 4.59
C ALA A 47 -2.04 -15.71 5.76
N VAL A 48 -2.02 -14.75 6.69
CA VAL A 48 -1.06 -14.71 7.79
C VAL A 48 -1.61 -15.45 9.01
N LYS A 49 -1.10 -16.67 9.24
CA LYS A 49 -1.58 -17.59 10.29
C LYS A 49 -1.55 -17.05 11.73
N THR A 50 -0.70 -16.08 12.04
CA THR A 50 -0.49 -15.62 13.42
C THR A 50 -0.42 -14.11 13.51
N LYS A 51 -1.20 -13.49 14.40
CA LYS A 51 -1.20 -12.04 14.65
C LYS A 51 0.20 -11.50 15.00
N ARG A 52 1.00 -12.27 15.75
CA ARG A 52 2.39 -11.89 16.08
C ARG A 52 3.24 -11.60 14.85
N LYS A 53 3.23 -12.50 13.85
CA LYS A 53 3.96 -12.31 12.60
C LYS A 53 3.48 -11.08 11.83
N LEU A 54 2.16 -10.83 11.83
CA LEU A 54 1.60 -9.64 11.19
C LEU A 54 2.08 -8.36 11.88
N LEU A 55 2.09 -8.34 13.22
CA LEU A 55 2.62 -7.21 13.99
C LEU A 55 4.13 -7.02 13.79
N ASP A 56 4.89 -8.10 13.64
CA ASP A 56 6.32 -8.02 13.31
C ASP A 56 6.51 -7.37 11.92
N VAL A 57 5.69 -7.73 10.93
CA VAL A 57 5.68 -7.09 9.62
C VAL A 57 5.38 -5.59 9.73
N VAL A 58 4.33 -5.19 10.46
CA VAL A 58 4.01 -3.76 10.70
C VAL A 58 5.23 -3.04 11.28
N ARG A 59 5.88 -3.62 12.30
CA ARG A 59 7.08 -3.06 12.93
C ARG A 59 8.23 -2.87 11.95
N PHE A 60 8.51 -3.86 11.11
CA PHE A 60 9.58 -3.77 10.11
C PHE A 60 9.30 -2.74 9.03
N LEU A 61 8.05 -2.63 8.56
CA LEU A 61 7.68 -1.71 7.48
C LEU A 61 7.51 -0.27 7.95
N THR A 62 7.27 -0.05 9.25
CA THR A 62 7.07 1.27 9.85
C THR A 62 8.27 1.74 10.66
N ASN A 63 9.37 0.99 10.65
CA ASN A 63 10.57 1.26 11.47
C ASN A 63 10.22 1.51 12.95
N ASN A 64 9.23 0.78 13.50
CA ASN A 64 8.71 0.92 14.87
C ASN A 64 8.11 2.29 15.24
N SER A 65 7.79 3.18 14.29
CA SER A 65 7.30 4.53 14.61
C SER A 65 5.85 4.54 15.12
N LEU A 66 4.98 3.69 14.55
CA LEU A 66 3.54 3.73 14.81
C LEU A 66 3.09 3.12 16.13
N ALA A 67 3.95 2.34 16.80
CA ALA A 67 3.67 1.86 18.16
C ALA A 67 3.51 3.00 19.19
N ARG A 68 3.90 4.23 18.84
CA ARG A 68 3.82 5.40 19.74
C ARG A 68 2.54 6.22 19.56
N GLN A 69 1.75 5.99 18.51
CA GLN A 69 0.61 6.85 18.15
C GLN A 69 -0.76 6.18 18.25
N SER A 70 -0.84 4.88 18.60
CA SER A 70 -2.12 4.20 18.79
C SER A 70 -2.85 4.71 20.05
N LYS A 71 -3.62 5.79 19.90
CA LYS A 71 -4.95 5.84 20.51
C LYS A 71 -5.80 4.91 19.66
N MET A 72 -5.99 3.68 20.13
CA MET A 72 -7.01 2.79 19.58
C MET A 72 -8.34 3.55 19.62
N SER A 73 -9.03 3.64 18.49
CA SER A 73 -10.45 3.96 18.45
C SER A 73 -11.19 2.88 19.27
N GLU A 74 -11.56 3.23 20.50
CA GLU A 74 -12.47 2.46 21.31
C GLU A 74 -13.86 2.52 20.65
N HIS A 75 -14.19 1.49 19.88
CA HIS A 75 -15.56 1.05 19.73
C HIS A 75 -15.69 -0.28 20.47
N GLU A 76 -16.23 -0.17 21.68
CA GLU A 76 -16.73 -1.27 22.51
C GLU A 76 -17.70 -2.15 21.74
N PRO A 77 -17.53 -3.47 21.80
CA PRO A 77 -18.66 -4.35 22.04
C PRO A 77 -18.43 -5.12 23.34
N SER A 78 -19.25 -4.77 24.31
CA SER A 78 -19.43 -5.41 25.61
C SER A 78 -19.67 -6.91 25.47
N LEU A 79 -18.71 -7.73 25.93
CA LEU A 79 -18.97 -9.03 26.55
C LEU A 79 -17.96 -9.24 27.68
N VAL A 80 -18.46 -9.08 28.90
CA VAL A 80 -17.80 -9.35 30.17
C VAL A 80 -17.36 -10.82 30.23
N ILE A 81 -16.05 -11.09 30.26
CA ILE A 81 -15.51 -12.28 30.93
C ILE A 81 -14.28 -11.87 31.74
N ASP A 82 -14.52 -11.88 33.05
CA ASP A 82 -13.59 -11.69 34.15
C ASP A 82 -12.57 -12.85 34.21
N TYR A 83 -11.28 -12.52 34.27
CA TYR A 83 -10.27 -13.40 34.87
C TYR A 83 -9.34 -12.56 35.74
N THR A 84 -9.56 -12.72 37.04
CA THR A 84 -8.82 -12.18 38.18
C THR A 84 -7.32 -12.44 38.14
N GLU A 85 -6.58 -11.41 38.52
CA GLU A 85 -5.15 -11.35 38.80
C GLU A 85 -4.64 -12.41 39.79
N SER A 86 -3.37 -12.81 39.64
CA SER A 86 -2.53 -13.23 40.75
C SER A 86 -1.02 -13.09 40.43
N ARG A 87 -0.43 -12.09 41.11
CA ARG A 87 0.87 -12.08 41.82
C ARG A 87 2.21 -11.83 41.10
N GLU A 88 2.66 -10.58 41.33
CA GLU A 88 3.81 -10.18 42.19
C GLU A 88 5.29 -10.36 41.73
N GLN A 89 5.88 -9.18 41.43
CA GLN A 89 7.02 -8.53 42.12
C GLN A 89 8.50 -8.77 41.71
N GLN A 90 9.11 -7.63 41.33
CA GLN A 90 10.45 -7.09 41.65
C GLN A 90 11.66 -7.78 40.97
N THR A 91 12.58 -7.06 40.31
CA THR A 91 13.51 -6.10 40.92
C THR A 91 14.04 -5.03 39.93
N ALA A 92 14.61 -3.97 40.53
CA ALA A 92 15.21 -2.79 39.92
C ALA A 92 16.51 -3.05 39.13
N ASP A 93 16.79 -2.20 38.14
CA ASP A 93 18.12 -1.57 38.02
C ASP A 93 18.10 -0.38 37.05
N GLY A 94 18.69 0.74 37.49
CA GLY A 94 18.74 1.99 36.74
C GLY A 94 19.89 2.03 35.74
N ARG A 95 19.71 2.82 34.66
CA ARG A 95 20.78 3.64 34.09
C ARG A 95 20.22 4.74 33.18
N HIS A 96 20.65 5.93 33.52
CA HIS A 96 20.42 7.23 32.91
C HIS A 96 21.06 7.28 31.50
N SER A 97 20.31 7.68 30.47
CA SER A 97 20.89 8.22 29.25
C SER A 97 20.05 9.40 28.77
N GLN A 98 20.73 10.54 28.68
CA GLN A 98 20.20 11.85 28.32
C GLN A 98 19.65 11.86 26.88
N PRO A 99 18.61 12.66 26.59
CA PRO A 99 18.14 12.87 25.23
C PRO A 99 19.09 13.85 24.53
N LEU A 100 19.86 13.34 23.56
CA LEU A 100 20.59 14.18 22.61
C LEU A 100 19.58 14.79 21.64
N ASN A 101 19.30 16.08 21.87
CA ASN A 101 18.67 16.97 20.92
C ASN A 101 19.49 16.97 19.61
N SER A 102 18.84 16.62 18.50
CA SER A 102 19.25 17.12 17.20
C SER A 102 18.00 17.64 16.50
N GLU A 103 17.80 18.94 16.68
CA GLU A 103 16.87 19.78 15.93
C GLU A 103 17.10 19.55 14.43
N MET A 104 16.12 18.96 13.76
CA MET A 104 16.21 18.64 12.34
C MET A 104 15.46 19.70 11.52
N ASN A 105 16.03 20.91 11.52
CA ASN A 105 15.65 21.98 10.60
C ASN A 105 16.52 21.91 9.34
N SER A 106 15.95 21.43 8.23
CA SER A 106 16.06 22.09 6.92
C SER A 106 15.48 21.19 5.82
N SER A 107 14.64 21.81 4.99
CA SER A 107 14.05 21.23 3.79
C SER A 107 15.13 20.98 2.72
N GLN A 108 15.99 19.98 2.92
CA GLN A 108 16.97 19.56 1.92
C GLN A 108 16.38 18.42 1.09
N SER A 109 16.09 18.73 -0.17
CA SER A 109 15.92 17.71 -1.21
C SER A 109 17.20 16.87 -1.25
N LEU A 110 17.15 15.64 -0.75
CA LEU A 110 18.28 14.72 -0.82
C LEU A 110 18.62 14.47 -2.29
N SER A 111 19.90 14.44 -2.63
CA SER A 111 20.31 14.06 -3.98
C SER A 111 19.93 12.61 -4.27
N GLU A 112 19.70 12.28 -5.53
CA GLU A 112 19.26 10.94 -5.94
C GLU A 112 20.22 9.84 -5.47
N LEU A 113 21.54 10.11 -5.49
CA LEU A 113 22.56 9.20 -4.98
C LEU A 113 22.48 9.01 -3.46
N GLN A 114 22.15 10.07 -2.71
CA GLN A 114 21.93 9.96 -1.25
C GLN A 114 20.70 9.13 -0.93
N ILE A 115 19.62 9.29 -1.71
CA ILE A 115 18.40 8.49 -1.56
C ILE A 115 18.71 7.02 -1.84
N GLN A 116 19.43 6.71 -2.92
CA GLN A 116 19.77 5.34 -3.27
C GLN A 116 20.58 4.65 -2.17
N ARG A 117 21.55 5.34 -1.56
CA ARG A 117 22.32 4.82 -0.41
C ARG A 117 21.46 4.61 0.83
N LYS A 118 20.52 5.53 1.11
CA LYS A 118 19.58 5.36 2.24
C LYS A 118 18.67 4.15 2.04
N VAL A 119 18.07 4.03 0.86
CA VAL A 119 17.13 2.95 0.51
C VAL A 119 17.75 1.56 0.68
N GLN A 120 19.02 1.37 0.30
CA GLN A 120 19.71 0.07 0.37
C GLN A 120 19.74 -0.53 1.79
N ASN A 121 19.78 0.31 2.82
CA ASN A 121 19.91 -0.12 4.22
C ASN A 121 18.57 -0.11 4.98
N GLN A 122 17.48 0.27 4.31
CA GLN A 122 16.18 0.48 4.95
C GLN A 122 15.22 -0.63 4.55
N LYS A 123 14.49 -1.14 5.54
CA LYS A 123 13.42 -2.12 5.32
C LYS A 123 12.04 -1.47 5.26
N GLY A 124 11.87 -0.36 5.97
CA GLY A 124 10.58 0.32 6.11
C GLY A 124 10.70 1.84 5.98
N TRP A 125 9.55 2.48 6.14
CA TRP A 125 9.37 3.92 6.10
C TRP A 125 8.73 4.39 7.41
N PRO A 126 9.39 5.27 8.18
CA PRO A 126 8.89 5.67 9.50
C PRO A 126 7.73 6.66 9.45
N ASN A 127 7.51 7.35 8.32
CA ASN A 127 6.55 8.46 8.23
C ASN A 127 5.25 8.03 7.52
N PHE A 128 4.83 6.78 7.69
CA PHE A 128 3.45 6.43 7.40
C PHE A 128 2.55 7.09 8.45
N SER A 129 1.52 7.78 7.98
CA SER A 129 0.52 8.42 8.83
C SER A 129 -0.45 7.40 9.42
N GLU A 130 -0.75 6.33 8.69
CA GLU A 130 -1.68 5.28 9.12
C GLU A 130 -1.35 3.92 8.47
N VAL A 131 -1.79 2.82 9.10
CA VAL A 131 -1.64 1.44 8.58
C VAL A 131 -2.99 0.71 8.58
N PHE A 132 -3.42 0.30 7.39
CA PHE A 132 -4.61 -0.51 7.19
C PHE A 132 -4.24 -1.97 6.98
N MET A 133 -4.98 -2.87 7.62
CA MET A 133 -4.87 -4.32 7.42
C MET A 133 -6.12 -4.79 6.68
N VAL A 134 -5.94 -5.33 5.48
CA VAL A 134 -7.07 -5.69 4.61
C VAL A 134 -6.94 -7.08 4.01
N SER A 135 -8.10 -7.67 3.79
CA SER A 135 -8.26 -8.78 2.85
C SER A 135 -9.11 -8.29 1.68
N ALA A 136 -8.45 -7.79 0.62
CA ALA A 136 -9.18 -7.31 -0.56
C ALA A 136 -10.02 -8.42 -1.22
N LEU A 137 -9.63 -9.69 -1.06
CA LEU A 137 -10.37 -10.84 -1.56
C LEU A 137 -11.69 -11.06 -0.80
N LEU A 138 -11.67 -10.89 0.54
CA LEU A 138 -12.83 -11.07 1.40
C LEU A 138 -13.63 -9.77 1.62
N GLY A 139 -13.08 -8.63 1.20
CA GLY A 139 -13.64 -7.30 1.45
C GLY A 139 -13.38 -6.76 2.86
N ASP A 140 -12.58 -7.45 3.68
CA ASP A 140 -12.31 -7.06 5.07
C ASP A 140 -11.34 -5.88 5.16
N GLY A 141 -11.60 -4.93 6.07
CA GLY A 141 -10.82 -3.71 6.29
C GLY A 141 -10.92 -2.64 5.19
N MET A 142 -11.73 -2.84 4.15
CA MET A 142 -11.85 -1.89 3.03
C MET A 142 -12.61 -0.60 3.40
N ASN A 143 -13.57 -0.68 4.32
CA ASN A 143 -14.33 0.49 4.77
C ASN A 143 -13.42 1.47 5.53
N ASP A 144 -12.51 0.98 6.37
CA ASP A 144 -11.55 1.80 7.11
C ASP A 144 -10.71 2.68 6.18
N ILE A 145 -10.30 2.14 5.03
CA ILE A 145 -9.57 2.90 4.00
C ILE A 145 -10.49 3.97 3.39
N LYS A 146 -11.73 3.61 3.05
CA LYS A 146 -12.69 4.55 2.46
C LYS A 146 -12.98 5.72 3.40
N ASP A 147 -13.22 5.42 4.67
CA ASP A 147 -13.54 6.40 5.70
C ASP A 147 -12.32 7.29 5.99
N TYR A 148 -11.11 6.71 6.02
CA TYR A 148 -9.88 7.47 6.14
C TYR A 148 -9.65 8.40 4.95
N LEU A 149 -9.80 7.90 3.72
CA LEU A 149 -9.65 8.71 2.52
C LEU A 149 -10.65 9.87 2.50
N LEU A 150 -11.90 9.62 2.91
CA LEU A 150 -12.90 10.67 3.05
C LEU A 150 -12.50 11.68 4.13
N HIS A 151 -11.97 11.21 5.27
CA HIS A 151 -11.55 12.07 6.37
C HIS A 151 -10.39 13.00 6.01
N ILE A 152 -9.40 12.51 5.26
CA ILE A 152 -8.23 13.31 4.84
C ILE A 152 -8.47 14.12 3.57
N SER A 153 -9.61 13.91 2.89
CA SER A 153 -9.93 14.63 1.66
C SER A 153 -10.25 16.10 1.96
N GLU A 154 -9.72 17.00 1.13
CA GLU A 154 -10.07 18.41 1.20
C GLU A 154 -11.41 18.66 0.49
N PRO A 155 -12.29 19.51 1.04
CA PRO A 155 -13.52 19.89 0.34
C PRO A 155 -13.18 20.56 -0.99
N SER A 156 -13.58 19.94 -2.10
CA SER A 156 -13.35 20.47 -3.45
C SER A 156 -14.55 20.14 -4.34
N PRO A 157 -14.87 20.99 -5.34
CA PRO A 157 -15.83 20.64 -6.36
C PRO A 157 -15.44 19.35 -7.08
N TRP A 158 -16.43 18.55 -7.47
CA TRP A 158 -16.20 17.36 -8.29
C TRP A 158 -15.51 17.72 -9.60
N LEU A 159 -14.34 17.12 -9.87
CA LEU A 159 -13.59 17.31 -11.10
C LEU A 159 -14.28 16.66 -12.31
N TYR A 160 -15.06 15.60 -12.05
CA TYR A 160 -15.75 14.81 -13.06
C TYR A 160 -17.26 14.77 -12.80
N PRO A 161 -18.11 14.67 -13.84
CA PRO A 161 -19.54 14.48 -13.70
C PRO A 161 -19.88 13.18 -12.96
N VAL A 162 -21.03 13.16 -12.27
CA VAL A 162 -21.51 11.99 -11.50
C VAL A 162 -21.77 10.76 -12.40
N SER A 163 -22.02 10.96 -13.70
CA SER A 163 -22.24 9.88 -14.68
C SER A 163 -20.95 9.27 -15.23
N GLU A 164 -19.79 9.86 -14.94
CA GLU A 164 -18.50 9.43 -15.47
C GLU A 164 -17.75 8.60 -14.43
N PHE A 165 -17.51 7.33 -14.74
CA PHE A 165 -16.86 6.38 -13.84
C PHE A 165 -15.36 6.20 -14.14
N THR A 166 -14.92 6.60 -15.33
CA THR A 166 -13.54 6.47 -15.82
C THR A 166 -13.30 7.50 -16.90
N ASP A 167 -12.09 8.05 -16.95
CA ASP A 167 -11.58 8.93 -18.01
C ASP A 167 -10.93 8.14 -19.16
N GLN A 168 -10.87 6.82 -19.05
CA GLN A 168 -10.34 5.94 -20.08
C GLN A 168 -11.32 5.76 -21.24
N PRO A 169 -10.86 5.83 -22.50
CA PRO A 169 -11.71 5.60 -23.67
C PRO A 169 -12.23 4.16 -23.70
N SER A 170 -13.45 3.98 -24.22
CA SER A 170 -14.15 2.70 -24.26
C SER A 170 -13.33 1.59 -24.89
N GLU A 171 -12.57 1.90 -25.94
CA GLU A 171 -11.71 0.96 -26.65
C GLU A 171 -10.63 0.40 -25.72
N THR A 172 -10.07 1.25 -24.85
CA THR A 172 -9.05 0.82 -23.88
C THR A 172 -9.64 -0.09 -22.82
N VAL A 173 -10.82 0.24 -22.30
CA VAL A 173 -11.51 -0.61 -21.31
C VAL A 173 -11.83 -1.97 -21.93
N ILE A 174 -12.34 -1.98 -23.16
CA ILE A 174 -12.64 -3.20 -23.92
C ILE A 174 -11.38 -4.04 -24.11
N ILE A 175 -10.27 -3.43 -24.56
CA ILE A 175 -8.97 -4.09 -24.73
C ILE A 175 -8.51 -4.74 -23.41
N ILE A 176 -8.56 -4.01 -22.30
CA ILE A 176 -8.17 -4.52 -20.98
C ILE A 176 -9.01 -5.75 -20.60
N LEU A 177 -10.32 -5.72 -20.83
CA LEU A 177 -11.21 -6.84 -20.53
C LEU A 177 -10.93 -8.07 -21.41
N TYR A 178 -10.67 -7.86 -22.71
CA TYR A 178 -10.28 -8.93 -23.62
C TYR A 178 -8.94 -9.54 -23.22
N ASP A 179 -7.92 -8.73 -22.95
CA ASP A 179 -6.61 -9.19 -22.51
C ASP A 179 -6.69 -10.00 -21.21
N LEU A 180 -7.50 -9.54 -20.23
CA LEU A 180 -7.72 -10.27 -18.98
C LEU A 180 -8.37 -11.64 -19.22
N SER A 181 -9.40 -11.67 -20.07
CA SER A 181 -10.14 -12.89 -20.39
C SER A 181 -9.27 -13.88 -21.15
N TYR A 182 -8.54 -13.38 -22.15
CA TYR A 182 -7.58 -14.16 -22.92
C TYR A 182 -6.48 -14.72 -22.00
N TRP A 183 -5.86 -13.88 -21.18
CA TRP A 183 -4.85 -14.31 -20.21
C TRP A 183 -5.38 -15.41 -19.29
N THR A 184 -6.60 -15.26 -18.77
CA THR A 184 -7.24 -16.26 -17.90
C THR A 184 -7.38 -17.62 -18.59
N ILE A 185 -7.72 -17.64 -19.88
CA ILE A 185 -7.91 -18.87 -20.67
C ILE A 185 -6.56 -19.50 -21.05
N TYR A 186 -5.64 -18.70 -21.60
CA TYR A 186 -4.44 -19.21 -22.26
C TYR A 186 -3.24 -19.37 -21.33
N HIS A 187 -3.11 -18.53 -20.29
CA HIS A 187 -1.96 -18.61 -19.39
C HIS A 187 -1.98 -19.87 -18.51
N ARG A 188 -3.16 -20.42 -18.24
CA ARG A 188 -3.32 -21.71 -17.55
C ARG A 188 -2.84 -22.90 -18.40
N ARG A 189 -2.68 -22.72 -19.72
CA ARG A 189 -2.29 -23.76 -20.67
C ARG A 189 -0.81 -23.63 -21.12
N PHE A 190 -0.29 -22.40 -21.31
CA PHE A 190 1.08 -22.17 -21.79
C PHE A 190 1.69 -20.84 -21.24
N PRO A 191 2.33 -20.85 -20.06
CA PRO A 191 2.81 -19.62 -19.42
C PRO A 191 3.99 -18.92 -20.13
N ILE A 192 4.81 -19.65 -20.89
CA ILE A 192 6.05 -19.11 -21.48
C ILE A 192 5.82 -18.44 -22.85
N ILE A 193 4.74 -18.78 -23.57
CA ILE A 193 4.48 -18.32 -24.95
C ILE A 193 3.51 -17.10 -24.96
N SER A 194 2.77 -16.90 -23.87
CA SER A 194 1.64 -15.95 -23.82
C SER A 194 2.03 -14.48 -23.99
N THR A 195 3.24 -14.06 -23.60
CA THR A 195 3.66 -12.65 -23.66
C THR A 195 3.99 -12.16 -25.07
N GLN A 196 4.30 -13.08 -26.00
CA GLN A 196 4.59 -12.73 -27.40
C GLN A 196 3.31 -12.70 -28.27
N LEU A 197 2.30 -13.50 -27.91
CA LEU A 197 1.08 -13.64 -28.71
C LEU A 197 0.07 -12.49 -28.51
N SER A 198 0.03 -11.86 -27.33
CA SER A 198 -0.87 -10.73 -27.08
C SER A 198 -0.61 -9.55 -28.02
N ASN A 199 0.67 -9.19 -28.21
CA ASN A 199 1.03 -8.11 -29.14
C ASN A 199 0.72 -8.45 -30.62
N ILE A 200 0.85 -9.73 -31.01
CA ILE A 200 0.64 -10.18 -32.40
C ILE A 200 -0.85 -10.25 -32.74
N LEU A 201 -1.71 -10.71 -31.82
CA LEU A 201 -3.14 -10.83 -32.07
C LEU A 201 -3.83 -9.46 -32.16
N MET A 202 -3.36 -8.49 -31.37
CA MET A 202 -3.90 -7.12 -31.36
C MET A 202 -3.51 -6.32 -32.60
N LEU A 203 -2.31 -6.54 -33.14
CA LEU A 203 -1.90 -5.96 -34.43
C LEU A 203 -2.63 -6.60 -35.63
N GLY A 204 -3.11 -7.85 -35.49
CA GLY A 204 -3.81 -8.57 -36.56
C GLY A 204 -5.29 -8.19 -36.77
N GLN A 205 -5.84 -7.28 -35.97
CA GLN A 205 -7.25 -6.84 -36.05
C GLN A 205 -7.42 -5.38 -36.51
N MET A 206 -6.34 -4.67 -36.84
CA MET A 206 -6.37 -3.27 -37.27
C MET A 206 -5.87 -3.13 -38.74
N GLU A 207 -6.75 -3.40 -39.71
CA GLU A 207 -6.66 -2.96 -41.12
C GLU A 207 -8.12 -2.69 -41.62
N PRO A 208 -8.36 -1.79 -42.59
CA PRO A 208 -9.16 -0.59 -42.36
C PRO A 208 -10.56 -0.65 -42.99
N CYS A 209 -11.54 -0.07 -42.30
CA CYS A 209 -12.79 0.35 -42.92
C CYS A 209 -12.54 1.55 -43.85
N GLN A 210 -12.08 1.30 -45.08
CA GLN A 210 -12.23 2.23 -46.20
C GLN A 210 -12.52 1.46 -47.49
N GLN A 211 -13.76 1.57 -47.96
CA GLN A 211 -14.22 1.67 -49.36
C GLN A 211 -15.56 0.96 -49.54
N TRP A 212 -16.65 1.69 -49.28
CA TRP A 212 -17.87 1.58 -50.09
C TRP A 212 -18.51 2.97 -50.16
N SER A 213 -18.14 3.73 -51.21
CA SER A 213 -18.92 4.88 -51.67
C SER A 213 -18.92 4.86 -53.20
N LEU A 214 -20.09 4.45 -53.72
CA LEU A 214 -20.61 4.44 -55.09
C LEU A 214 -19.88 3.57 -56.13
#